data_AF-A0A0D3C6U2-F1
#
_entry.id   AF-A0A0D3C6U2-F1
#
_cell.length_a   1.000
_cell.length_b   1.000
_cell.length_c   1.000
_cell.angle_alpha   90.00
_cell.angle_beta   90.00
_cell.angle_gamma   90.00
#
_symmetry.space_group_name_H-M   'P 1'
#
loop_
_entity.id
_entity.type
_entity.pdbx_description
1 polymer ?
#
loop_
_entity_poly.entity_id
_entity_poly.type
_entity_poly.pdbx_seq_one_letter_code
_entity_poly.pdbx_strand_id
1 'polypeptide(L)' 'MNPQVDKVVRRTTMVATAVASYLLLTADYGPEPNALDPIKQRIVSAQDSVKDFFFPSSKHK' A
#
# COMPACT_ATOMS: atom_id res chain seq x y z
N MET A 1 0.93 21.62 -25.95
CA MET A 1 0.86 20.61 -24.87
C MET A 1 2.27 20.11 -24.62
N ASN A 2 2.70 19.95 -23.37
CA ASN A 2 4.07 19.54 -23.06
C ASN A 2 4.19 18.01 -23.17
N PRO A 3 4.93 17.48 -24.17
CA PRO A 3 4.98 16.03 -24.43
C PRO A 3 5.59 15.22 -23.29
N GLN A 4 6.40 15.85 -22.43
CA GLN A 4 6.91 15.22 -21.20
C GLN A 4 5.80 15.00 -20.18
N VAL A 5 4.92 15.99 -20.01
CA VAL A 5 3.78 15.94 -19.08
C VAL A 5 2.77 14.88 -19.54
N ASP A 6 2.43 14.85 -20.82
CA ASP A 6 1.52 13.86 -21.40
C ASP A 6 2.00 12.41 -21.16
N LYS A 7 3.32 12.18 -21.25
CA LYS A 7 3.94 10.87 -21.03
C LYS A 7 3.87 10.44 -19.57
N VAL A 8 4.06 11.38 -18.63
CA VAL A 8 3.93 11.12 -17.19
C VAL A 8 2.48 10.82 -16.85
N VAL A 9 1.54 11.69 -17.26
CA VAL A 9 0.10 11.51 -17.00
C VAL A 9 -0.36 10.13 -17.49
N ARG A 10 0.00 9.75 -18.72
CA ARG A 10 -0.41 8.45 -19.28
C ARG A 10 0.10 7.25 -18.47
N ARG A 11 1.36 7.29 -18.01
CA ARG A 11 1.93 6.23 -17.16
C ARG A 11 1.29 6.20 -15.79
N THR A 12 1.12 7.36 -15.17
CA THR A 12 0.48 7.48 -13.86
C THR A 12 -0.95 6.97 -13.91
N THR A 13 -1.72 7.32 -14.94
CA THR A 13 -3.09 6.82 -15.12
C THR A 13 -3.11 5.30 -15.26
N MET A 14 -2.23 4.70 -16.09
CA MET A 14 -2.16 3.24 -16.21
C MET A 14 -1.86 2.55 -14.86
N VAL A 15 -0.89 3.07 -14.11
CA VAL A 15 -0.52 2.52 -12.79
C VAL A 15 -1.66 2.72 -11.80
N ALA A 16 -2.26 3.90 -11.75
CA ALA A 16 -3.37 4.20 -10.86
C ALA A 16 -4.59 3.31 -11.15
N THR A 17 -4.91 3.07 -12.43
CA THR A 17 -5.96 2.13 -12.82
C THR A 17 -5.65 0.72 -12.33
N ALA A 18 -4.44 0.21 -12.56
CA ALA A 18 -4.07 -1.13 -12.11
C ALA A 18 -4.15 -1.27 -10.58
N VAL A 19 -3.68 -0.28 -9.83
CA VAL A 19 -3.76 -0.24 -8.37
C VAL A 19 -5.20 -0.16 -7.90
N ALA A 20 -6.02 0.71 -8.49
CA ALA A 20 -7.43 0.84 -8.14
C ALA A 20 -8.20 -0.46 -8.43
N SER A 21 -7.95 -1.10 -9.57
CA SER A 21 -8.53 -2.40 -9.91
C SER A 21 -8.12 -3.49 -8.92
N TYR A 22 -6.85 -3.55 -8.52
CA TYR A 22 -6.39 -4.47 -7.50
C TYR A 22 -7.09 -4.22 -6.16
N LEU A 23 -7.14 -2.97 -5.71
CA LEU A 23 -7.79 -2.61 -4.45
C LEU A 23 -9.29 -2.92 -4.46
N LEU A 24 -10.02 -2.60 -5.53
CA LEU A 24 -11.44 -2.90 -5.67
C LEU A 24 -11.71 -4.41 -5.71
N LEU A 25 -10.88 -5.18 -6.43
CA LEU A 25 -10.98 -6.63 -6.45
C LEU A 25 -10.72 -7.22 -5.06
N THR A 26 -9.79 -6.63 -4.31
CA THR A 26 -9.47 -7.06 -2.95
C THR A 26 -10.40 -6.48 -1.88
N ALA A 27 -11.21 -5.49 -2.21
CA ALA A 27 -12.05 -4.78 -1.23
C ALA A 27 -13.19 -5.66 -0.72
N ASP A 28 -13.63 -6.63 -1.52
CA ASP A 28 -14.69 -7.58 -1.15
C ASP A 28 -14.14 -8.83 -0.44
N TYR A 29 -12.81 -8.92 -0.25
CA TYR A 29 -12.23 -9.91 0.66
C TYR A 29 -12.56 -9.46 2.10
N GLY A 30 -13.62 -10.07 2.65
CA GLY A 30 -14.00 -9.90 4.05
C GLY A 30 -12.88 -10.31 5.04
N PRO A 31 -13.09 -10.14 6.36
CA PRO A 31 -12.11 -10.42 7.40
C PRO A 31 -11.80 -11.92 7.59
N GLU A 32 -12.24 -12.77 6.67
CA GLU A 32 -11.93 -14.19 6.66
C GLU A 32 -10.45 -14.43 6.31
N PRO A 33 -9.88 -15.52 6.84
CA PRO A 33 -8.50 -15.87 6.58
C PRO A 33 -8.29 -16.06 5.07
N ASN A 34 -7.55 -15.15 4.46
CA ASN A 34 -7.37 -15.05 3.02
C ASN A 34 -5.89 -15.25 2.65
N ALA A 35 -5.65 -15.59 1.38
CA ALA A 35 -4.28 -15.82 0.87
C ALA A 35 -3.38 -14.57 0.96
N LEU A 36 -3.94 -13.39 1.19
CA LEU A 36 -3.23 -12.12 1.31
C LEU A 36 -2.91 -11.73 2.76
N ASP A 37 -3.39 -12.49 3.76
CA ASP A 37 -3.09 -12.25 5.18
C ASP A 37 -1.59 -12.25 5.50
N PRO A 38 -0.75 -13.14 4.92
CA PRO A 38 0.68 -13.10 5.11
C PRO A 38 1.31 -11.79 4.61
N ILE A 39 0.75 -11.22 3.54
CA ILE A 39 1.22 -9.96 2.95
C ILE A 39 0.78 -8.79 3.83
N LYS A 40 -0.48 -8.80 4.30
CA LYS A 40 -1.02 -7.80 5.22
C LYS A 40 -0.23 -7.74 6.52
N GLN A 41 0.10 -8.89 7.12
CA GLN A 41 0.93 -8.96 8.32
C GLN A 41 2.32 -8.38 8.10
N ARG A 42 2.94 -8.63 6.94
CA ARG A 42 4.25 -8.02 6.60
C ARG A 42 4.18 -6.51 6.43
N ILE A 43 3.11 -6.00 5.82
CA ILE A 43 2.89 -4.55 5.67
C ILE A 43 2.70 -3.90 7.05
N VAL A 44 1.88 -4.50 7.91
CA VAL A 44 1.68 -4.01 9.30
C VAL A 44 2.99 -4.06 10.08
N SER A 45 3.76 -5.15 10.00
CA SER A 45 5.06 -5.28 10.67
C SER A 45 6.08 -4.25 10.18
N ALA A 46 6.10 -3.96 8.87
CA ALA A 46 6.96 -2.91 8.31
C ALA A 46 6.50 -1.51 8.78
N GLN A 47 5.20 -1.28 8.86
CA GLN A 47 4.63 -0.04 9.39
C GLN A 47 5.00 0.16 10.87
N ASP A 48 4.88 -0.89 11.69
CA ASP A 48 5.26 -0.86 13.11
C ASP A 48 6.77 -0.63 13.27
N SER A 49 7.60 -1.26 12.44
CA SER A 49 9.06 -1.05 12.46
C SER A 49 9.45 0.39 12.12
N VAL A 50 8.79 1.00 11.13
CA VAL A 50 9.02 2.41 10.77
C VAL A 50 8.51 3.33 11.88
N LYS A 51 7.36 3.00 12.47
CA LYS A 51 6.79 3.77 13.57
C LYS A 51 7.71 3.74 14.79
N ASP A 52 8.27 2.57 15.15
CA ASP A 52 9.25 2.42 16.23
C ASP A 52 10.57 3.12 15.92
N PHE A 53 10.96 3.21 14.64
CA PHE A 53 12.17 3.93 14.23
C PHE A 53 12.05 5.45 14.38
N PHE A 54 10.91 6.04 13.99
CA PHE A 54 10.68 7.49 14.08
C PHE A 54 10.15 7.93 15.45
N PHE A 55 9.37 7.09 16.09
CA PHE A 55 8.82 7.28 17.42
C PHE A 55 9.27 6.09 18.27
N PRO A 56 10.53 6.10 18.78
CA PRO A 56 10.96 5.09 19.73
C PRO A 56 9.96 5.10 20.86
N SER A 57 9.15 4.04 20.94
CA SER A 57 8.17 3.86 21.99
C SER A 57 8.92 4.07 23.30
N SER A 58 8.42 4.97 24.15
CA SER A 58 8.83 5.05 25.54
C SER A 58 8.37 3.76 26.23
N LYS A 59 8.99 2.63 25.88
CA LYS A 59 9.08 1.42 26.67
C LYS A 59 9.96 1.76 27.87
N HIS A 60 9.41 2.57 28.75
CA HIS A 60 9.94 2.75 30.08
C HIS A 60 9.66 1.44 30.81
N LYS A 61 10.76 0.69 31.03
CA LYS A 61 11.06 -0.22 32.13
C LYS A 61 9.96 -1.18 32.61
#